data_AF-A0A9X1KSK6-F1
#
_entry.id   AF-A0A9X1KSK6-F1
#
_cell.length_a   1.000
_cell.length_b   1.000
_cell.length_c   1.000
_cell.angle_alpha   90.00
_cell.angle_beta   90.00
_cell.angle_gamma   90.00
#
_symmetry.space_group_name_H-M   'P 1'
#
loop_
_entity.id
_entity.type
_entity.pdbx_description
1 polymer ?
#
loop_
_entity_poly.entity_id
_entity_poly.type
_entity_poly.pdbx_seq_one_letter_code
_entity_poly.pdbx_strand_id
1 'polypeptide(L)' 'MAHKTGSITGVNHDSGIVYLPDGRSYVLVILSKNLANNSDGRDAGAEISRIIYEHYNSRTM' A
#
# COMPACT_ATOMS: atom_id res chain seq x y z
N MET A 1 -6.39 -7.43 6.58
CA MET A 1 -6.14 -6.03 6.18
C MET A 1 -7.48 -5.33 6.05
N ALA A 2 -7.62 -4.10 6.53
CA ALA A 2 -8.79 -3.26 6.27
C ALA A 2 -8.32 -2.01 5.49
N HIS A 3 -8.84 -1.79 4.28
CA HIS A 3 -8.38 -0.70 3.41
C HIS A 3 -9.50 -0.14 2.51
N LYS A 4 -9.27 1.07 1.98
CA LYS A 4 -10.14 1.77 1.03
C LYS A 4 -9.33 2.27 -0.16
N THR A 5 -9.74 1.83 -1.34
CA THR A 5 -9.20 2.29 -2.63
C THR A 5 -10.00 3.47 -3.19
N GLY A 6 -9.34 4.35 -3.92
CA GLY A 6 -9.97 5.44 -4.67
C GLY A 6 -9.22 5.69 -5.98
N SER A 7 -9.93 5.74 -7.10
CA SER A 7 -9.31 5.97 -8.41
C SER A 7 -10.17 6.84 -9.31
N ILE A 8 -9.54 7.82 -9.95
CA ILE A 8 -10.08 8.58 -11.07
C ILE A 8 -9.04 8.57 -12.20
N THR A 9 -9.31 9.15 -13.36
CA THR A 9 -8.33 9.18 -14.47
C THR A 9 -7.04 9.86 -14.01
N GLY A 10 -5.91 9.15 -14.10
CA GLY A 10 -4.58 9.66 -13.77
C GLY A 10 -4.26 9.72 -12.27
N VAL A 11 -5.14 9.21 -11.40
CA VAL A 11 -4.98 9.23 -9.93
C VAL A 11 -5.37 7.88 -9.35
N ASN A 12 -4.51 7.35 -8.48
CA ASN A 12 -4.76 6.11 -7.75
C ASN A 12 -4.33 6.25 -6.29
N HIS A 13 -5.25 5.99 -5.37
CA HIS A 13 -5.05 6.11 -3.93
C HIS A 13 -5.45 4.81 -3.24
N ASP A 14 -4.67 4.42 -2.24
CA ASP A 14 -5.01 3.34 -1.33
C ASP A 14 -4.62 3.72 0.09
N SER A 15 -5.47 3.36 1.05
CA SER A 15 -5.25 3.65 2.46
C SER A 15 -5.78 2.52 3.31
N GLY A 16 -5.01 2.06 4.28
CA GLY A 16 -5.44 0.93 5.10
C GLY A 16 -4.59 0.68 6.34
N ILE A 17 -5.11 -0.18 7.19
CA ILE A 17 -4.42 -0.73 8.35
C ILE A 17 -3.93 -2.13 8.01
N VAL A 18 -2.63 -2.33 8.20
CA VAL A 18 -1.96 -3.61 8.05
C VAL A 18 -1.68 -4.18 9.44
N TYR A 19 -2.05 -5.45 9.62
CA TYR A 19 -1.81 -6.21 10.85
C TYR A 19 -0.68 -7.20 10.58
N LEU A 20 0.33 -7.20 11.44
CA LEU A 20 1.46 -8.11 11.40
C LEU A 20 1.17 -9.36 12.25
N PRO A 21 1.81 -10.51 11.97
CA PRO A 21 1.58 -11.75 12.72
C PRO A 21 1.90 -11.66 14.21
N ASP A 22 2.80 -10.76 14.60
CA ASP A 22 3.22 -10.52 15.99
C ASP A 22 2.31 -9.57 16.78
N GLY A 23 1.15 -9.21 16.20
CA GLY A 23 0.16 -8.33 16.84
C GLY A 23 0.44 -6.84 16.65
N ARG A 24 1.59 -6.45 16.08
CA ARG A 24 1.82 -5.06 15.66
C ARG A 24 0.91 -4.69 14.49
N SER A 25 0.68 -3.39 14.32
CA SER A 25 -0.07 -2.86 13.19
C SER A 25 0.50 -1.53 12.74
N TYR A 26 0.27 -1.19 11.48
CA TYR A 26 0.63 0.11 10.92
C TYR A 26 -0.44 0.61 9.96
N VAL A 27 -0.50 1.94 9.84
CA VAL A 27 -1.32 2.62 8.84
C VAL A 27 -0.45 2.91 7.63
N LEU A 28 -0.95 2.57 6.44
CA LEU A 28 -0.30 2.87 5.16
C LEU A 28 -1.25 3.69 4.30
N VAL A 29 -0.75 4.81 3.77
CA VAL A 29 -1.49 5.68 2.84
C VAL A 29 -0.59 5.93 1.63
N ILE A 30 -1.07 5.55 0.45
CA ILE A 30 -0.40 5.69 -0.83
C ILE A 30 -1.24 6.63 -1.69
N LEU A 31 -0.67 7.78 -2.05
CA LEU A 31 -1.33 8.78 -2.88
C LEU A 31 -0.55 9.02 -4.17
N SER A 32 -1.06 8.50 -5.28
CA SER A 32 -0.46 8.65 -6.61
C SER A 32 -1.30 9.54 -7.51
N LYS A 33 -0.65 10.42 -8.27
CA LYS A 33 -1.26 11.30 -9.28
C LYS A 33 -0.37 11.36 -10.52
N ASN A 34 -0.89 11.94 -11.60
CA ASN A 34 -0.21 12.05 -12.90
C ASN A 34 0.20 10.69 -13.48
N LEU A 35 -0.62 9.66 -13.25
CA LEU A 35 -0.38 8.33 -13.79
C LEU A 35 -0.70 8.32 -15.28
N ALA A 36 0.22 7.79 -16.08
CA ALA A 36 -0.02 7.55 -17.50
C ALA A 36 -1.13 6.50 -17.68
N ASN A 37 -1.07 5.41 -16.90
CA ASN A 37 -2.14 4.44 -16.79
C ASN A 37 -2.47 4.16 -15.32
N ASN A 38 -3.75 3.94 -15.02
CA ASN A 38 -4.18 3.59 -13.66
C ASN A 38 -3.66 2.22 -13.19
N SER A 39 -3.26 1.33 -14.10
CA SER A 39 -2.56 0.07 -13.77
C SER A 39 -1.22 0.35 -13.09
N ASP A 40 -0.45 1.28 -13.63
CA ASP A 40 0.91 1.57 -13.19
C ASP A 40 0.91 2.06 -11.73
N GLY A 41 -0.10 2.85 -11.37
CA GLY A 41 -0.29 3.30 -9.98
C GLY A 41 -0.66 2.18 -9.01
N ARG A 42 -1.45 1.18 -9.46
CA ARG A 42 -1.80 0.02 -8.64
C ARG A 42 -0.59 -0.89 -8.44
N ASP A 43 0.16 -1.16 -9.49
CA ASP A 43 1.32 -2.05 -9.44
C ASP A 43 2.42 -1.44 -8.57
N ALA A 44 2.69 -0.14 -8.72
CA ALA A 44 3.59 0.58 -7.83
C ALA A 44 3.10 0.58 -6.37
N GLY A 45 1.80 0.76 -6.14
CA GLY A 45 1.21 0.70 -4.81
C GLY A 45 1.36 -0.67 -4.14
N ALA A 46 1.15 -1.75 -4.90
CA ALA A 46 1.35 -3.12 -4.44
C ALA A 46 2.81 -3.39 -4.07
N GLU A 47 3.75 -2.93 -4.90
CA GLU A 47 5.18 -3.09 -4.65
C GLU A 47 5.65 -2.31 -3.41
N ILE A 48 5.21 -1.05 -3.24
CA ILE A 48 5.47 -0.27 -2.03
C ILE A 48 4.94 -0.98 -0.79
N SER A 49 3.70 -1.48 -0.86
CA SER A 49 3.08 -2.21 0.25
C SER A 49 3.88 -3.45 0.63
N ARG A 50 4.34 -4.22 -0.37
CA ARG A 50 5.20 -5.40 -0.20
C ARG A 50 6.52 -5.07 0.51
N ILE A 51 7.25 -4.06 0.01
CA ILE A 51 8.54 -3.63 0.58
C ILE A 51 8.37 -3.22 2.05
N ILE A 52 7.33 -2.45 2.37
CA ILE A 52 7.06 -2.00 3.74
C ILE A 52 6.70 -3.19 4.63
N TYR A 53 5.84 -4.10 4.17
CA TYR A 53 5.47 -5.29 4.92
C TYR A 53 6.70 -6.15 5.23
N GLU A 54 7.53 -6.44 4.23
CA GLU A 54 8.77 -7.21 4.40
C GLU A 54 9.75 -6.54 5.37
N HIS A 55 9.91 -5.22 5.30
CA HIS A 55 10.76 -4.48 6.23
C HIS A 55 10.32 -4.63 7.69
N TYR A 56 9.02 -4.59 7.97
CA TYR A 56 8.53 -4.75 9.34
C TYR A 56 8.43 -6.20 9.79
N ASN A 57 8.16 -7.13 8.87
CA ASN A 57 8.05 -8.57 9.16
C ASN A 57 9.42 -9.25 9.34
N SER A 58 10.46 -8.80 8.63
CA SER A 58 11.83 -9.35 8.75
C SER A 58 12.54 -8.97 10.06
N ARG A 59 12.05 -7.98 10.81
CA ARG A 59 12.59 -7.60 12.13
C ARG A 59 12.19 -8.55 13.25
N THR A 60 11.41 -9.59 12.94
CA THR A 60 10.89 -10.57 13.88
C THR A 60 11.42 -12.00 13.61
N MET A 61 12.37 -12.17 12.69
CA MET A 61 13.12 -13.42 12.50
C MET A 61 14.54 -13.32 13.06
#